data_AF-A0A1G1Y538-F1
#
_entry.id   AF-A0A1G1Y538-F1
#
_cell.length_a   1.000
_cell.length_b   1.000
_cell.length_c   1.000
_cell.angle_alpha   90.00
_cell.angle_beta   90.00
_cell.angle_gamma   90.00
#
_symmetry.space_group_name_H-M   'P 1'
#
loop_
_entity.id
_entity.type
_entity.pdbx_description
1 polymer ?
#
loop_
_entity_poly.entity_id
_entity_poly.type
_entity_poly.pdbx_seq_one_letter_code
_entity_poly.pdbx_strand_id
1 'polypeptide(L)'
;MAAPSLALAQAIGRFGNYFNQEVFGRPTSLPWGIPINPFNRPPGFEGFAYFHPTFLYESGLNLLNFVLLAVLFFWINKGRSEIRDRRSGDGMVFLAYLINYSVIRILMELLRIDQTPLVMGIRWPVVASVLILISSLGGLIFFRRQAAIR
;
A
#
# COMPACT_ATOMS: atom_id res chain seq x y z
N MET A 1 13.73 8.39 -7.84
CA MET A 1 12.62 9.12 -7.18
C MET A 1 11.21 8.61 -7.53
N ALA A 2 11.02 7.84 -8.61
CA ALA A 2 9.67 7.39 -9.02
C ALA A 2 8.90 6.62 -7.92
N ALA A 3 9.53 5.65 -7.25
CA ALA A 3 8.87 4.84 -6.20
C ALA A 3 8.40 5.65 -4.97
N PRO A 4 9.22 6.54 -4.37
CA PRO A 4 8.74 7.48 -3.35
C PRO A 4 7.55 8.33 -3.84
N SER A 5 7.67 8.94 -5.03
CA SER A 5 6.60 9.78 -5.58
C SER A 5 5.28 9.02 -5.77
N LEU A 6 5.34 7.75 -6.18
CA LEU A 6 4.17 6.87 -6.28
C LEU A 6 3.51 6.64 -4.91
N ALA A 7 4.28 6.35 -3.86
CA ALA A 7 3.75 6.18 -2.52
C ALA A 7 3.07 7.47 -1.99
N LEU A 8 3.65 8.63 -2.27
CA LEU A 8 3.06 9.91 -1.90
C LEU A 8 1.75 10.17 -2.65
N ALA A 9 1.72 9.93 -3.97
CA ALA A 9 0.52 10.05 -4.77
C ALA A 9 -0.60 9.13 -4.26
N GLN A 10 -0.26 7.89 -3.87
CA GLN A 10 -1.21 6.98 -3.23
C GLN A 10 -1.73 7.56 -1.92
N ALA A 11 -0.86 8.10 -1.05
CA ALA A 11 -1.28 8.67 0.23
C ALA A 11 -2.31 9.80 0.07
N ILE A 12 -2.09 10.67 -0.91
CA ILE A 12 -3.00 11.81 -1.20
C ILE A 12 -4.28 11.32 -1.88
N GLY A 13 -4.17 10.41 -2.86
CA GLY A 13 -5.32 9.95 -3.66
C GLY A 13 -6.43 9.30 -2.84
N ARG A 14 -6.10 8.69 -1.69
CA ARG A 14 -7.10 8.05 -0.81
C ARG A 14 -8.10 9.03 -0.20
N PHE A 15 -7.76 10.32 -0.10
CA PHE A 15 -8.75 11.31 0.38
C PHE A 15 -9.95 11.43 -0.55
N GLY A 16 -9.82 11.10 -1.84
CA GLY A 16 -10.97 10.98 -2.75
C GLY A 16 -12.03 10.03 -2.21
N ASN A 17 -11.61 8.88 -1.64
CA ASN A 17 -12.52 7.90 -1.05
C ASN A 17 -13.34 8.47 0.11
N TYR A 18 -12.75 9.36 0.91
CA TYR A 18 -13.45 10.02 2.02
C TYR A 18 -14.54 10.96 1.50
N PHE A 19 -14.21 11.81 0.52
CA PHE A 19 -15.16 12.76 -0.05
C PHE A 19 -16.27 12.07 -0.84
N ASN A 20 -15.94 11.01 -1.57
CA ASN A 20 -16.89 10.20 -2.33
C ASN A 20 -17.68 9.23 -1.43
N GLN A 21 -17.29 9.08 -0.16
CA GLN A 21 -17.82 8.09 0.79
C GLN A 21 -17.82 6.66 0.22
N GLU A 22 -16.73 6.28 -0.40
CA GLU A 22 -16.53 4.96 -1.00
C GLU A 22 -15.37 4.23 -0.31
N VAL A 23 -15.35 2.89 -0.41
CA VAL A 23 -14.21 2.08 0.02
C VAL A 23 -13.81 2.32 1.49
N PHE A 24 -14.81 2.29 2.37
CA PHE A 24 -14.66 2.37 3.83
C PHE A 24 -14.56 0.97 4.48
N GLY A 25 -14.18 0.92 5.75
CA GLY A 25 -14.04 -0.33 6.48
C GLY A 25 -15.33 -0.85 7.08
N ARG A 26 -15.22 -1.88 7.92
CA ARG A 26 -16.35 -2.44 8.70
C ARG A 26 -16.92 -1.43 9.71
N PRO A 27 -18.16 -1.63 10.19
CA PRO A 27 -18.73 -0.84 11.27
C PRO A 27 -17.82 -0.81 12.50
N THR A 28 -17.78 0.34 13.17
CA THR A 28 -16.93 0.52 14.35
C THR A 28 -17.57 1.44 15.37
N SER A 29 -17.26 1.23 16.64
CA SER A 29 -17.64 2.09 17.76
C SER A 29 -16.48 2.97 18.25
N LEU A 30 -15.33 2.94 17.56
CA LEU A 30 -14.15 3.72 17.93
C LEU A 30 -14.39 5.22 17.72
N PRO A 31 -13.77 6.08 18.54
CA PRO A 31 -14.05 7.53 18.52
C PRO A 31 -13.58 8.25 17.25
N TRP A 32 -12.76 7.60 16.42
CA TRP A 32 -12.32 8.10 15.12
C TRP A 32 -13.05 7.44 13.94
N GLY A 33 -14.15 6.72 14.19
CA GLY A 33 -15.03 6.24 13.14
C GLY A 33 -15.63 7.40 12.34
N ILE A 34 -15.80 7.23 11.04
CA ILE A 34 -16.39 8.25 10.17
C ILE A 34 -17.85 7.91 9.84
N PRO A 35 -18.73 8.92 9.78
CA PRO A 35 -20.10 8.70 9.34
C PRO A 35 -20.15 8.48 7.82
N ILE A 36 -20.93 7.50 7.39
CA ILE A 36 -21.20 7.24 5.96
C ILE A 36 -22.69 7.50 5.69
N ASN A 37 -23.01 8.21 4.62
CA ASN A 37 -24.40 8.49 4.25
C ASN A 37 -25.15 7.16 3.99
N PRO A 38 -26.38 6.98 4.52
CA PRO A 38 -27.20 5.81 4.24
C PRO A 38 -27.25 5.37 2.76
N PHE A 39 -27.28 6.31 1.82
CA PHE A 39 -27.31 6.02 0.38
C PHE A 39 -26.04 5.34 -0.15
N ASN A 40 -24.91 5.49 0.54
CA ASN A 40 -23.62 4.92 0.16
C ASN A 40 -23.27 3.64 0.93
N ARG A 41 -24.16 3.16 1.81
CA ARG A 41 -23.94 1.95 2.60
C ARG A 41 -24.30 0.71 1.79
N PRO A 42 -23.45 -0.34 1.79
CA PRO A 42 -23.81 -1.61 1.17
C PRO A 42 -25.01 -2.26 1.90
N PRO A 43 -25.79 -3.11 1.20
CA PRO A 43 -26.90 -3.83 1.81
C PRO A 43 -26.48 -4.62 3.06
N GLY A 44 -27.30 -4.57 4.11
CA GLY A 44 -27.03 -5.21 5.40
C GLY A 44 -26.23 -4.35 6.39
N PHE A 45 -25.88 -3.13 6.02
CA PHE A 45 -25.15 -2.18 6.87
C PHE A 45 -25.92 -0.87 7.14
N GLU A 46 -27.20 -0.82 6.81
CA GLU A 46 -28.06 0.36 6.89
C GLU A 46 -28.19 0.86 8.35
N GLY A 47 -28.18 -0.06 9.32
CA GLY A 47 -28.30 0.26 10.75
C GLY A 47 -27.05 0.83 11.40
N PHE A 48 -25.90 0.86 10.72
CA PHE A 48 -24.65 1.36 11.29
C PHE A 48 -24.38 2.81 10.87
N ALA A 49 -24.05 3.67 11.84
CA ALA A 49 -23.73 5.06 11.57
C ALA A 49 -22.24 5.28 11.24
N TYR A 50 -21.35 4.56 11.93
CA TYR A 50 -19.90 4.81 11.90
C TYR A 50 -19.12 3.60 11.39
N PHE A 51 -18.12 3.89 10.55
CA PHE A 51 -17.27 2.90 9.90
C PHE A 51 -15.80 3.24 10.08
N HIS A 52 -14.94 2.22 9.99
CA HIS A 52 -13.50 2.44 10.02
C HIS A 52 -13.05 3.33 8.84
N PRO A 53 -12.27 4.40 9.09
CA PRO A 53 -11.75 5.27 8.04
C PRO A 53 -10.54 4.61 7.35
N THR A 54 -10.79 3.58 6.54
CA THR A 54 -9.74 2.88 5.75
C THR A 54 -8.96 3.84 4.87
N PHE A 55 -9.58 4.91 4.35
CA PHE A 55 -8.87 5.95 3.62
C PHE A 55 -7.72 6.55 4.44
N LEU A 56 -7.95 6.83 5.72
CA LEU A 56 -6.98 7.46 6.61
C LEU A 56 -5.87 6.48 6.98
N TYR A 57 -6.23 5.22 7.23
CA TYR A 57 -5.27 4.15 7.47
C TYR A 57 -4.37 3.92 6.24
N GLU A 58 -4.95 3.85 5.04
CA GLU A 58 -4.24 3.72 3.78
C GLU A 58 -3.35 4.95 3.52
N SER A 59 -3.87 6.16 3.70
CA SER A 59 -3.10 7.39 3.55
C SER A 59 -1.89 7.43 4.49
N GLY A 60 -2.09 7.15 5.77
CA GLY A 60 -1.02 7.16 6.78
C GLY A 60 0.07 6.13 6.49
N LEU A 61 -0.33 4.90 6.15
CA LEU A 61 0.64 3.85 5.81
C LEU A 61 1.40 4.15 4.50
N ASN A 62 0.73 4.73 3.49
CA ASN A 62 1.40 5.13 2.26
C ASN A 62 2.34 6.33 2.47
N LEU A 63 1.99 7.25 3.36
CA LEU A 63 2.87 8.36 3.75
C LEU A 63 4.11 7.86 4.51
N LEU A 64 3.92 6.91 5.44
CA LEU A 64 5.04 6.23 6.09
C LEU A 64 5.92 5.51 5.07
N ASN A 65 5.32 4.80 4.11
CA ASN A 65 6.04 4.13 3.03
C ASN A 65 6.84 5.15 2.19
N PHE A 66 6.26 6.31 1.87
CA PHE A 66 6.97 7.40 1.18
C PHE A 66 8.22 7.84 1.95
N VAL A 67 8.10 8.10 3.25
CA VAL A 67 9.24 8.53 4.09
C VAL A 67 10.32 7.46 4.11
N LEU A 68 9.95 6.19 4.32
CA LEU A 68 10.89 5.07 4.33
C LEU A 68 11.64 4.94 3.00
N LEU A 69 10.91 5.02 1.88
CA LEU A 69 11.50 4.92 0.55
C LEU A 69 12.36 6.12 0.19
N ALA A 70 11.98 7.33 0.63
CA ALA A 70 12.79 8.53 0.43
C ALA A 70 14.12 8.42 1.18
N VAL A 71 14.08 8.03 2.46
CA VAL A 71 15.29 7.80 3.27
C VAL A 71 16.17 6.72 2.63
N LEU A 72 15.57 5.59 2.22
CA LEU A 72 16.29 4.50 1.57
C LEU A 72 16.94 4.95 0.24
N PHE A 73 16.20 5.70 -0.58
CA PHE A 73 16.69 6.25 -1.85
C PHE A 73 17.89 7.17 -1.63
N PHE A 74 17.83 8.08 -0.66
CA PHE A 74 18.95 8.96 -0.34
C PHE A 74 20.14 8.16 0.21
N TRP A 75 19.91 7.18 1.08
CA TRP A 75 20.97 6.39 1.68
C TRP A 75 21.72 5.53 0.65
N ILE A 76 20.99 4.86 -0.25
CA ILE A 76 21.59 4.01 -1.29
C ILE A 76 22.35 4.85 -2.33
N ASN A 77 21.84 6.03 -2.69
CA ASN A 77 22.46 6.86 -3.73
C ASN A 77 23.55 7.80 -3.19
N LYS A 78 23.69 7.95 -1.87
CA LYS A 78 24.76 8.73 -1.24
C LYS A 78 26.11 8.02 -1.46
N GLY A 79 26.91 8.53 -2.38
CA GLY A 79 28.26 8.02 -2.70
C GLY A 79 28.35 7.15 -3.95
N ARG A 80 27.24 6.89 -4.67
CA ARG A 80 27.27 6.19 -5.97
C ARG A 80 27.42 7.17 -7.12
N SER A 81 28.63 7.21 -7.70
CA SER A 81 28.98 8.09 -8.83
C SER A 81 28.52 7.50 -10.18
N GLU A 82 28.58 6.18 -10.33
CA GLU A 82 28.30 5.53 -11.62
C GLU A 82 26.80 5.35 -11.90
N ILE A 83 26.41 5.56 -13.16
CA ILE A 83 25.04 5.40 -13.66
C ILE A 83 24.52 3.96 -13.41
N ARG A 84 25.40 2.95 -13.52
CA ARG A 84 25.05 1.54 -13.33
C ARG A 84 24.65 1.24 -11.87
N ASP A 85 25.37 1.83 -10.91
CA ASP A 85 25.11 1.63 -9.49
C ASP A 85 23.85 2.36 -9.01
N ARG A 86 23.52 3.49 -9.65
CA ARG A 86 22.25 4.20 -9.45
C ARG A 86 21.05 3.38 -9.94
N ARG A 87 21.13 2.75 -11.13
CA ARG A 87 20.05 1.89 -11.64
C ARG A 87 19.77 0.69 -10.73
N SER A 88 20.82 0.05 -10.20
CA SER A 88 20.66 -1.04 -9.24
C SER A 88 20.03 -0.56 -7.93
N GLY A 89 20.41 0.64 -7.46
CA GLY A 89 19.82 1.26 -6.28
C GLY A 89 18.34 1.59 -6.47
N ASP A 90 17.96 2.15 -7.61
CA ASP A 90 16.57 2.46 -7.96
C ASP A 90 15.71 1.20 -8.03
N GLY A 91 16.24 0.10 -8.57
CA GLY A 91 15.58 -1.21 -8.58
C GLY A 91 15.30 -1.74 -7.17
N MET A 92 16.26 -1.60 -6.25
CA MET A 92 16.07 -2.01 -4.85
C MET A 92 14.98 -1.17 -4.15
N VAL A 93 14.96 0.15 -4.37
CA VAL A 93 13.93 1.04 -3.82
C VAL A 93 12.55 0.69 -4.38
N PHE A 94 12.46 0.38 -5.68
CA PHE A 94 11.19 -0.04 -6.29
C PHE A 94 10.70 -1.39 -5.74
N LEU A 95 11.58 -2.37 -5.54
CA LEU A 95 11.20 -3.64 -4.93
C LEU A 95 10.75 -3.46 -3.47
N ALA A 96 11.42 -2.59 -2.71
CA ALA A 96 10.98 -2.22 -1.36
C ALA A 96 9.59 -1.57 -1.35
N TYR A 97 9.30 -0.73 -2.34
CA TYR A 97 7.95 -0.16 -2.53
C TYR A 97 6.90 -1.25 -2.75
N LEU A 98 7.16 -2.20 -3.64
CA LEU A 98 6.23 -3.30 -3.93
C LEU A 98 5.97 -4.17 -2.70
N ILE A 99 7.03 -4.50 -1.94
CA ILE A 99 6.92 -5.27 -0.69
C ILE A 99 6.03 -4.54 0.31
N ASN A 100 6.34 -3.27 0.62
CA ASN A 100 5.59 -2.49 1.59
C ASN A 100 4.14 -2.29 1.16
N TYR A 101 3.91 -1.98 -0.12
CA TYR A 101 2.56 -1.77 -0.65
C TYR A 101 1.72 -3.04 -0.62
N SER A 102 2.31 -4.21 -0.94
CA SER A 102 1.63 -5.51 -0.79
C SER A 102 1.18 -5.77 0.65
N VAL A 103 2.02 -5.45 1.64
CA VAL A 103 1.65 -5.61 3.06
C VAL A 103 0.51 -4.68 3.43
N ILE A 104 0.59 -3.40 3.06
CA ILE A 104 -0.50 -2.42 3.27
C ILE A 104 -1.79 -2.95 2.65
N ARG A 105 -1.74 -3.45 1.42
CA ARG A 105 -2.92 -3.95 0.72
C ARG A 105 -3.58 -5.13 1.43
N ILE A 106 -2.78 -6.09 1.90
CA ILE A 106 -3.28 -7.25 2.66
C ILE A 106 -3.97 -6.80 3.95
N LEU A 107 -3.35 -5.90 4.72
CA LEU A 107 -3.93 -5.40 5.96
C LEU A 107 -5.25 -4.65 5.74
N MET A 108 -5.33 -3.84 4.69
CA MET A 108 -6.52 -3.05 4.40
C MET A 108 -7.67 -3.91 3.90
N GLU A 109 -7.37 -4.98 3.17
CA GLU A 109 -8.39 -5.93 2.70
C GLU A 109 -9.12 -6.62 3.86
N LEU A 110 -8.46 -6.83 5.01
CA LEU A 110 -9.09 -7.40 6.20
C LEU A 110 -10.13 -6.46 6.83
N LEU A 111 -9.91 -5.15 6.72
CA LEU A 111 -10.76 -4.12 7.30
C LEU A 111 -11.90 -3.70 6.38
N ARG A 112 -11.72 -3.91 5.07
CA ARG A 112 -12.59 -3.48 3.99
C ARG A 112 -13.89 -4.27 3.90
N ILE A 113 -14.97 -3.55 3.63
CA ILE A 113 -16.32 -4.11 3.50
C ILE A 113 -16.68 -4.45 2.05
N ASP A 114 -15.97 -3.86 1.09
CA ASP A 114 -16.20 -4.07 -0.33
C ASP A 114 -16.08 -5.54 -0.73
N GLN A 115 -16.99 -5.97 -1.60
CA GLN A 115 -16.93 -7.29 -2.22
C GLN A 115 -15.99 -7.22 -3.42
N THR A 116 -14.82 -7.84 -3.27
CA THR A 116 -13.88 -8.03 -4.37
C THR A 116 -14.03 -9.44 -4.96
N PRO A 117 -13.76 -9.63 -6.27
CA PRO A 117 -13.76 -10.95 -6.88
C PRO A 117 -12.92 -11.97 -6.10
N LEU A 118 -13.45 -13.18 -5.97
CA LEU A 118 -12.77 -14.28 -5.27
C LEU A 118 -12.05 -15.18 -6.28
N VAL A 119 -10.83 -15.58 -5.93
CA VAL A 119 -10.07 -16.62 -6.62
C VAL A 119 -9.80 -17.72 -5.61
N MET A 120 -10.34 -18.92 -5.85
CA MET A 120 -10.21 -20.07 -4.94
C MET A 120 -10.68 -19.74 -3.50
N GLY A 121 -11.71 -18.92 -3.35
CA GLY A 121 -12.24 -18.50 -2.04
C GLY A 121 -11.46 -17.37 -1.36
N ILE A 122 -10.38 -16.87 -1.96
CA ILE A 122 -9.57 -15.76 -1.44
C ILE A 122 -9.83 -14.51 -2.27
N ARG A 123 -9.89 -13.35 -1.62
CA ARG A 123 -10.05 -12.06 -2.31
C ARG A 123 -8.88 -11.80 -3.27
N TRP A 124 -9.21 -11.50 -4.54
CA TRP A 124 -8.24 -11.27 -5.61
C TRP A 124 -7.10 -10.31 -5.23
N PRO A 125 -7.35 -9.16 -4.58
CA PRO A 125 -6.28 -8.24 -4.21
C PRO A 125 -5.26 -8.85 -3.25
N VAL A 126 -5.66 -9.80 -2.40
CA VAL A 126 -4.73 -10.53 -1.50
C VAL A 126 -3.88 -11.48 -2.31
N VAL A 127 -4.47 -12.25 -3.22
CA VAL A 127 -3.73 -13.16 -4.11
C VAL A 127 -2.67 -12.40 -4.91
N ALA A 128 -3.08 -11.30 -5.55
CA ALA A 128 -2.16 -10.44 -6.30
C ALA A 128 -1.04 -9.87 -5.40
N SER A 129 -1.38 -9.38 -4.20
CA SER A 129 -0.40 -8.82 -3.27
C SER A 129 0.62 -9.85 -2.80
N VAL A 130 0.21 -11.09 -2.55
CA VAL A 130 1.10 -12.19 -2.15
C VAL A 130 2.06 -12.56 -3.30
N LEU A 131 1.56 -12.67 -4.53
CA LEU A 131 2.41 -12.96 -5.70
C LEU A 131 3.44 -11.85 -5.95
N ILE A 132 3.03 -10.59 -5.82
CA ILE A 132 3.93 -9.43 -5.93
C ILE A 132 4.95 -9.44 -4.79
N LEU A 133 4.53 -9.78 -3.57
CA LEU A 133 5.42 -9.84 -2.41
C LEU A 133 6.51 -10.88 -2.59
N ILE A 134 6.14 -12.11 -3.00
CA ILE A 134 7.09 -13.21 -3.22
C ILE A 134 8.07 -12.87 -4.35
N SER A 135 7.56 -12.38 -5.48
CA SER A 135 8.42 -12.01 -6.62
C SER A 135 9.37 -10.86 -6.28
N SER A 136 8.91 -9.88 -5.49
CA SER A 136 9.73 -8.74 -5.07
C SER A 136 10.83 -9.13 -4.08
N LEU A 137 10.53 -10.04 -3.14
CA LEU A 137 11.51 -10.60 -2.22
C LEU A 137 12.59 -11.39 -2.98
N GLY A 138 12.19 -12.24 -3.94
CA GLY A 138 13.12 -12.95 -4.81
C GLY A 138 14.03 -12.00 -5.61
N GLY A 139 13.45 -10.94 -6.18
CA GLY A 139 14.20 -9.90 -6.88
C GLY A 139 15.21 -9.19 -5.97
N LEU A 140 14.84 -8.87 -4.72
CA LEU A 140 15.72 -8.19 -3.78
C LEU A 140 16.94 -9.05 -3.40
N ILE A 141 16.72 -10.36 -3.17
CA ILE A 141 17.78 -11.32 -2.89
C ILE A 141 18.74 -11.42 -4.09
N PHE A 142 18.20 -11.49 -5.30
CA PHE A 142 19.00 -11.56 -6.52
C PHE A 142 19.88 -10.31 -6.72
N PHE A 143 19.32 -9.11 -6.54
CA PHE A 143 20.09 -7.86 -6.64
C PHE A 143 21.17 -7.74 -5.56
N ARG A 144 20.89 -8.19 -4.32
CA ARG A 144 21.89 -8.23 -3.26
C ARG A 144 23.04 -9.18 -3.57
N ARG A 145 22.75 -10.35 -4.14
CA ARG A 145 23.80 -11.32 -4.54
C ARG A 145 24.69 -10.76 -5.63
N GLN A 146 24.14 -10.09 -6.64
CA GLN A 146 24.96 -9.46 -7.69
C GLN A 146 25.87 -8.34 -7.15
N ALA A 147 25.40 -7.59 -6.15
CA ALA A 147 26.19 -6.55 -5.52
C ALA A 147 27.32 -7.10 -4.63
N ALA A 148 27.19 -8.33 -4.11
CA ALA A 148 28.20 -8.98 -3.26
C ALA A 148 29.27 -9.76 -4.03
N ILE A 149 29.01 -10.09 -5.30
CA ILE A 149 29.95 -10.81 -6.19
C ILE A 149 30.86 -9.83 -6.95
N ARG A 150 30.55 -8.53 -6.93
CA ARG A 150 31.35 -7.46 -7.54
C ARG A 150 32.20 -6.76 -6.49
#